data_AF-A0A847QI75-F1
#
_entry.id   AF-A0A847QI75-F1
#
_cell.length_a   1.000
_cell.length_b   1.000
_cell.length_c   1.000
_cell.angle_alpha   90.00
_cell.angle_beta   90.00
_cell.angle_gamma   90.00
#
_symmetry.space_group_name_H-M   'P 1'
#
loop_
_entity.id
_entity.type
_entity.pdbx_description
1 polymer ?
#
loop_
_entity_poly.entity_id
_entity_poly.type
_entity_poly.pdbx_seq_one_letter_code
_entity_poly.pdbx_strand_id
1 'polypeptide(L)' 'MDKLFYQIEFLRQMMHDTAIEKGISHPEVLKISQKLDAVLNKCYRSQLS' A
#
# COMPACT_ATOMS: atom_id res chain seq x y z
N MET A 1 8.99 13.27 3.76
CA MET A 1 7.97 13.09 2.70
C MET A 1 8.37 11.95 1.77
N ASP A 2 9.56 11.97 1.18
CA ASP A 2 9.96 11.01 0.13
C ASP A 2 9.92 9.52 0.56
N LYS A 3 10.25 9.21 1.82
CA LYS A 3 10.22 7.83 2.31
C LYS A 3 8.80 7.24 2.39
N LEU A 4 7.80 8.06 2.72
CA LEU A 4 6.40 7.61 2.78
C LEU A 4 5.84 7.41 1.38
N PHE A 5 6.11 8.35 0.46
CA PHE A 5 5.74 8.21 -0.95
C PHE A 5 6.38 6.97 -1.58
N TYR A 6 7.66 6.72 -1.33
CA TYR A 6 8.33 5.51 -1.80
C TYR A 6 7.66 4.24 -1.26
N GLN A 7 7.30 4.20 0.03
CA GLN A 7 6.59 3.05 0.61
C GLN A 7 5.19 2.86 0.03
N ILE A 8 4.47 3.95 -0.27
CA ILE A 8 3.15 3.90 -0.91
C ILE A 8 3.27 3.28 -2.30
N GLU A 9 4.18 3.79 -3.14
CA GLU A 9 4.36 3.27 -4.50
C GLU A 9 4.85 1.82 -4.50
N PHE A 10 5.76 1.46 -3.59
CA PHE A 10 6.22 0.09 -3.44
C PHE A 10 5.08 -0.87 -3.07
N LEU A 11 4.24 -0.50 -2.09
CA LEU A 11 3.10 -1.32 -1.68
C LEU A 11 2.02 -1.38 -2.78
N ARG A 12 1.80 -0.28 -3.50
CA ARG A 12 0.87 -0.23 -4.65
C ARG A 12 1.31 -1.20 -5.74
N GLN A 13 2.59 -1.17 -6.13
CA GLN A 13 3.13 -2.06 -7.15
C GLN A 13 3.03 -3.53 -6.70
N MET A 14 3.45 -3.82 -5.47
CA MET A 14 3.37 -5.18 -4.91
C MET A 14 1.94 -5.72 -4.89
N MET A 15 0.96 -4.87 -4.54
CA MET A 15 -0.46 -5.26 -4.55
C MET A 15 -0.92 -5.63 -5.97
N HIS A 16 -0.51 -4.85 -6.96
CA HIS A 16 -0.84 -5.08 -8.37
C HIS A 16 -0.23 -6.38 -8.88
N ASP A 17 1.07 -6.59 -8.64
CA ASP A 17 1.78 -7.80 -9.06
C ASP A 17 1.18 -9.04 -8.41
N THR A 18 0.88 -8.97 -7.11
CA THR A 18 0.26 -10.08 -6.36
C THR A 18 -1.16 -10.36 -6.85
N ALA A 19 -1.93 -9.33 -7.20
CA ALA A 19 -3.28 -9.49 -7.73
C ALA A 19 -3.27 -10.10 -9.14
N ILE A 20 -2.28 -9.77 -9.97
CA ILE A 20 -2.05 -10.41 -11.27
C ILE A 20 -1.69 -11.89 -11.09
N GLU A 21 -0.78 -12.20 -10.17
CA GLU A 21 -0.27 -13.56 -9.98
C GLU A 21 -1.30 -14.49 -9.30
N LYS A 22 -1.97 -14.00 -8.25
CA LYS A 22 -2.76 -14.84 -7.31
C LYS A 22 -4.26 -14.52 -7.32
N GLY A 23 -4.66 -13.46 -8.02
CA GLY A 23 -6.04 -12.97 -8.07
C GLY A 23 -6.35 -11.90 -7.01
N ILE A 24 -7.27 -11.01 -7.35
CA ILE A 24 -7.65 -9.85 -6.51
C ILE A 24 -8.19 -10.21 -5.13
N SER A 25 -8.79 -11.39 -4.98
CA SER A 25 -9.41 -11.88 -3.74
C SER A 25 -8.44 -12.69 -2.89
N HIS A 26 -7.19 -12.86 -3.33
CA HIS A 26 -6.20 -13.62 -2.57
C HIS A 26 -5.91 -12.94 -1.22
N PRO A 27 -5.83 -13.70 -0.09
CA PRO A 27 -5.60 -13.13 1.24
C PRO A 27 -4.35 -12.24 1.35
N GLU A 28 -3.35 -12.48 0.49
CA GLU A 28 -2.13 -11.69 0.43
C GLU A 28 -2.35 -10.29 -0.15
N VAL A 29 -3.21 -10.15 -1.17
CA VAL A 29 -3.61 -8.85 -1.73
C VAL A 29 -4.31 -8.04 -0.66
N LEU A 30 -5.20 -8.66 0.13
CA LEU A 30 -5.86 -8.01 1.27
C LEU A 30 -4.86 -7.53 2.32
N LYS A 31 -3.84 -8.35 2.66
CA LYS A 31 -2.78 -7.95 3.60
C LYS A 31 -1.96 -6.77 3.08
N ILE A 32 -1.66 -6.72 1.78
CA ILE A 32 -0.93 -5.60 1.18
C ILE A 32 -1.79 -4.33 1.16
N SER A 33 -3.08 -4.44 0.81
CA SER A 33 -4.04 -3.34 0.87
C SER A 33 -4.15 -2.72 2.27
N GLN A 34 -4.26 -3.53 3.32
CA GLN A 34 -4.30 -3.04 4.70
C GLN A 34 -3.01 -2.29 5.10
N LYS A 35 -1.85 -2.76 4.63
CA LYS A 35 -0.57 -2.08 4.87
C LYS A 35 -0.49 -0.76 4.11
N LEU A 36 -0.97 -0.73 2.87
CA LEU A 36 -1.03 0.48 2.05
C LEU A 36 -1.90 1.55 2.72
N ASP A 37 -3.09 1.18 3.18
CA ASP A 37 -3.99 2.07 3.92
C ASP A 37 -3.34 2.64 5.19
N ALA A 38 -2.61 1.81 5.94
CA ALA A 38 -1.90 2.25 7.13
C ALA A 38 -0.80 3.29 6.81
N VAL A 39 -0.09 3.15 5.69
CA VAL A 39 0.95 4.11 5.27
C VAL A 39 0.32 5.38 4.71
N LEU A 40 -0.74 5.27 3.92
CA LEU A 40 -1.51 6.42 3.43
C LEU A 40 -2.03 7.27 4.59
N ASN A 41 -2.62 6.64 5.60
CA ASN A 41 -3.10 7.34 6.79
C ASN A 41 -1.98 8.07 7.55
N LYS A 42 -0.77 7.50 7.60
CA LYS A 42 0.39 8.20 8.18
C LYS A 42 0.78 9.41 7.35
N CYS A 43 0.79 9.27 6.02
CA CYS A 43 1.09 10.38 5.11
C CYS A 43 0.09 11.52 5.26
N TYR A 44 -1.22 11.22 5.26
CA TYR A 44 -2.28 12.22 5.48
C TYR A 44 -2.13 12.95 6.81
N ARG A 45 -1.85 12.21 7.90
CA ARG A 45 -1.64 12.83 9.22
C ARG A 45 -0.42 13.75 9.23
N SER A 46 0.67 13.37 8.56
CA SER A 46 1.87 14.22 8.43
C SER A 46 1.68 15.45 7.55
N GLN A 47 0.67 15.48 6.68
CA GLN A 47 0.32 16.68 5.89
C GLN A 47 -0.66 17.63 6.61
N LEU A 48 -1.32 17.17 7.67
CA LEU A 48 -2.27 17.94 8.48
C LEU A 48 -1.63 18.55 9.75
N SER A 49 -0.36 18.26 10.01
CA SER A 49 0.41 18.65 11.21
C SER A 49 1.44 19.72 10.92
#